data_AF-A0A1F2YAE2-F1
#
_entry.id   AF-A0A1F2YAE2-F1
#
_cell.length_a   1.000
_cell.length_b   1.000
_cell.length_c   1.000
_cell.angle_alpha   90.00
_cell.angle_beta   90.00
_cell.angle_gamma   90.00
#
_symmetry.space_group_name_H-M   'P 1'
#
loop_
_entity.id
_entity.type
_entity.pdbx_description
1 polymer ?
#
loop_
_entity_poly.entity_id
_entity_poly.type
_entity_poly.pdbx_seq_one_letter_code
_entity_poly.pdbx_strand_id
1 'polypeptide(L)'
;MAAYFVHNGFCGWSYGTPSDPQLISLEDAAKIMQQANFSSEQVKQTIPPAQYATETDDLYFLTGKNRFLCFGNIYECADIKSTKINSALNIKWRLP
;
A
#
# COMPACT_ATOMS: atom_id res chain seq x y z
N MET A 1 -1.79 -3.35 15.11
CA MET A 1 -0.95 -4.42 14.51
C MET A 1 -0.30 -3.82 13.27
N ALA A 2 1.03 -3.88 13.18
CA ALA A 2 1.72 -3.34 12.01
C ALA A 2 1.57 -4.28 10.81
N ALA A 3 1.25 -3.74 9.63
CA ALA A 3 1.06 -4.49 8.40
C ALA A 3 1.39 -3.63 7.16
N TYR A 4 1.41 -4.26 6.00
CA TYR A 4 1.60 -3.60 4.71
C TYR A 4 0.26 -3.27 4.07
N PHE A 5 0.18 -2.07 3.51
CA PHE A 5 -1.01 -1.60 2.82
C PHE A 5 -0.66 -0.95 1.50
N VAL A 6 -1.55 -1.07 0.54
CA VAL A 6 -1.55 -0.25 -0.67
C VAL A 6 -2.66 0.77 -0.63
N HIS A 7 -2.41 1.93 -1.22
CA HIS A 7 -3.40 3.00 -1.29
C HIS A 7 -3.21 3.85 -2.55
N ASN A 8 -4.24 4.65 -2.87
CA ASN A 8 -4.22 5.56 -4.01
C ASN A 8 -4.31 7.05 -3.61
N GLY A 9 -4.65 7.32 -2.33
CA GLY A 9 -4.72 8.67 -1.79
C GLY A 9 -3.33 9.32 -1.70
N PHE A 10 -3.20 10.54 -2.24
CA PHE A 10 -2.01 11.40 -2.11
C PHE A 10 -1.94 12.09 -0.72
N CYS A 11 -2.98 11.91 0.11
CA CYS A 11 -3.02 12.45 1.46
C CYS A 11 -2.00 11.76 2.36
N GLY A 12 -0.77 12.27 2.37
CA GLY A 12 -0.02 12.36 3.61
C GLY A 12 -0.48 13.62 4.33
N TRP A 13 -1.14 13.50 5.49
CA TRP A 13 -0.60 14.06 6.74
C TRP A 13 -1.50 13.87 7.99
N SER A 14 -0.83 13.98 9.14
CA SER A 14 -1.27 14.26 10.52
C SER A 14 -1.73 13.12 11.43
N TYR A 15 -2.28 12.00 10.93
CA TYR A 15 -2.89 10.99 11.83
C TYR A 15 -2.56 9.52 11.53
N GLY A 16 -1.66 9.22 10.58
CA GLY A 16 -1.15 7.87 10.28
C GLY A 16 -1.54 7.35 8.88
N THR A 17 -2.05 6.11 8.77
CA THR A 17 -2.27 5.42 7.48
C THR A 17 -3.33 6.15 6.61
N PRO A 18 -3.10 6.30 5.29
CA PRO A 18 -3.97 7.03 4.36
C PRO A 18 -5.38 6.43 4.22
N SER A 19 -6.33 7.22 3.68
CA SER A 19 -7.73 6.80 3.50
C SER A 19 -7.88 5.62 2.52
N ASP A 20 -8.85 4.74 2.82
CA ASP A 20 -9.14 3.50 2.09
C ASP A 20 -7.90 2.61 1.80
N PRO A 21 -7.05 2.31 2.81
CA PRO A 21 -5.89 1.47 2.62
C PRO A 21 -6.35 0.01 2.46
N GLN A 22 -5.74 -0.72 1.53
CA GLN A 22 -6.00 -2.14 1.32
C GLN A 22 -4.86 -2.96 1.92
N LEU A 23 -5.20 -3.86 2.83
CA LEU A 23 -4.25 -4.80 3.44
C LEU A 23 -3.72 -5.75 2.37
N ILE A 24 -2.40 -5.97 2.35
CA ILE A 24 -1.75 -6.98 1.50
C ILE A 24 -0.89 -7.92 2.34
N SER A 25 -0.55 -9.08 1.77
CA SER A 25 0.35 -10.02 2.42
C SER A 25 1.79 -9.49 2.46
N LEU A 26 2.62 -10.04 3.35
CA LEU A 26 4.06 -9.75 3.39
C LEU A 26 4.74 -10.14 2.08
N GLU A 27 4.32 -11.24 1.46
CA GLU A 27 4.86 -11.74 0.19
C GLU A 27 4.57 -10.79 -0.96
N ASP A 28 3.34 -10.27 -1.03
CA ASP A 28 2.96 -9.29 -2.05
C ASP A 28 3.71 -7.98 -1.86
N ALA A 29 3.86 -7.52 -0.61
CA ALA A 29 4.63 -6.33 -0.30
C ALA A 29 6.10 -6.50 -0.74
N ALA A 30 6.71 -7.65 -0.48
CA ALA A 30 8.06 -7.96 -0.90
C ALA A 30 8.22 -7.95 -2.43
N LYS A 31 7.25 -8.51 -3.17
CA LYS A 31 7.25 -8.47 -4.64
C LYS A 31 7.10 -7.06 -5.19
N ILE A 32 6.19 -6.25 -4.63
CA ILE A 32 6.04 -4.84 -5.02
C ILE A 32 7.34 -4.08 -4.75
N MET A 33 7.94 -4.24 -3.56
CA MET A 33 9.22 -3.61 -3.20
C MET A 33 10.34 -4.02 -4.17
N GLN A 34 10.41 -5.29 -4.56
CA GLN A 34 11.39 -5.78 -5.51
C GLN A 34 11.21 -5.16 -6.90
N GLN A 35 9.98 -5.08 -7.42
CA GLN A 35 9.70 -4.52 -8.74
C GLN A 35 9.87 -2.99 -8.77
N ALA A 36 9.55 -2.31 -7.67
CA ALA A 36 9.67 -0.86 -7.54
C ALA A 36 11.05 -0.39 -7.03
N ASN A 37 11.98 -1.32 -6.78
CA ASN A 37 13.29 -1.05 -6.19
C ASN A 37 13.22 -0.25 -4.86
N PHE A 38 12.31 -0.64 -3.98
CA PHE A 38 12.13 -0.05 -2.66
C PHE A 38 12.78 -0.86 -1.55
N SER A 39 13.36 -0.12 -0.61
CA SER A 39 13.77 -0.63 0.69
C SER A 39 12.62 -0.59 1.70
N SER A 40 12.71 -1.42 2.75
CA SER A 40 11.76 -1.41 3.86
C SER A 40 11.71 -0.05 4.57
N GLU A 41 12.82 0.68 4.61
CA GLU A 41 12.87 2.03 5.21
C GLU A 41 12.08 3.06 4.39
N GLN A 42 12.13 2.99 3.06
CA GLN A 42 11.31 3.88 2.21
C GLN A 42 9.81 3.63 2.39
N VAL A 43 9.40 2.38 2.59
CA VAL A 43 7.99 2.02 2.82
C VAL A 43 7.49 2.41 4.22
N LYS A 44 8.39 2.57 5.18
CA LYS A 44 8.10 3.17 6.49
C LYS A 44 8.05 4.70 6.43
N GLN A 45 8.81 5.31 5.51
CA GLN A 45 8.80 6.76 5.32
C GLN A 45 7.47 7.18 4.70
N THR A 46 6.70 7.95 5.46
CA THR A 46 5.39 8.45 5.03
C THR A 46 5.53 9.65 4.08
N ILE A 47 6.70 10.31 4.05
CA ILE A 47 6.95 11.52 3.27
C ILE A 47 8.35 11.49 2.63
N PRO A 48 8.45 11.51 1.29
CA PRO A 48 7.36 11.29 0.35
C PRO A 48 6.81 9.85 0.48
N PRO A 49 5.52 9.60 0.19
CA PRO A 49 4.98 8.25 0.21
C PRO A 49 5.69 7.38 -0.83
N ALA A 50 5.90 6.10 -0.54
CA ALA A 50 6.57 5.17 -1.43
C ALA A 50 5.67 4.83 -2.64
N GLN A 51 5.77 5.65 -3.70
CA GLN A 51 5.00 5.48 -4.93
C GLN A 51 5.63 4.44 -5.86
N TYR A 52 5.05 3.25 -5.94
CA TYR A 52 5.57 2.17 -6.78
C TYR A 52 5.00 2.13 -8.21
N ALA A 53 3.94 2.91 -8.49
CA ALA A 53 3.28 2.89 -9.79
C ALA A 53 2.66 4.25 -10.18
N THR A 54 2.33 4.37 -11.45
CA THR A 54 1.54 5.41 -12.10
C THR A 54 0.35 4.77 -12.83
N GLU A 55 -0.61 5.55 -13.29
CA GLU A 55 -1.82 5.01 -13.95
C GLU A 55 -1.53 4.26 -15.27
N THR A 56 -0.31 4.37 -15.78
CA THR A 56 0.16 3.65 -16.98
C THR A 56 0.89 2.36 -16.66
N ASP A 57 1.21 2.09 -15.39
CA ASP A 57 1.99 0.92 -15.00
C ASP A 57 1.10 -0.30 -14.75
N ASP A 58 1.57 -1.48 -15.14
CA ASP A 58 0.86 -2.75 -14.89
C ASP A 58 0.60 -2.98 -13.39
N LEU A 59 1.57 -2.58 -12.55
CA LEU A 59 1.45 -2.67 -11.10
C LEU A 59 0.23 -1.91 -10.57
N TYR A 60 -0.11 -0.75 -11.15
CA TYR A 60 -1.29 0.00 -10.74
C TYR A 60 -2.56 -0.81 -10.92
N PHE A 61 -2.71 -1.51 -12.04
CA PHE A 61 -3.89 -2.34 -12.30
C PHE A 61 -3.89 -3.62 -11.47
N LEU A 62 -2.71 -4.26 -11.30
CA LEU A 62 -2.55 -5.47 -10.52
C LEU A 62 -2.88 -5.28 -9.04
N THR A 63 -2.56 -4.10 -8.50
CA THR A 63 -2.83 -3.75 -7.10
C THR A 63 -4.18 -3.06 -6.91
N GLY A 64 -5.12 -3.19 -7.85
CA GLY A 64 -6.47 -2.67 -7.68
C GLY A 64 -6.57 -1.15 -7.80
N LYS A 65 -5.77 -0.54 -8.69
CA LYS A 65 -5.65 0.92 -8.90
C LYS A 65 -5.02 1.65 -7.72
N ASN A 66 -4.06 1.00 -7.05
CA ASN A 66 -3.25 1.62 -6.01
C ASN A 66 -1.86 1.94 -6.54
N ARG A 67 -1.23 2.96 -5.97
CA ARG A 67 0.07 3.46 -6.45
C ARG A 67 1.11 3.66 -5.37
N PHE A 68 0.70 3.58 -4.11
CA PHE A 68 1.58 3.78 -2.96
C PHE A 68 1.56 2.56 -2.06
N LEU A 69 2.71 2.25 -1.48
CA LEU A 69 2.92 1.19 -0.50
C LEU A 69 3.32 1.83 0.83
N CYS A 70 2.72 1.37 1.93
CA CYS A 70 3.12 1.82 3.27
C CYS A 70 3.15 0.67 4.27
N PHE A 71 4.06 0.76 5.25
CA PHE A 71 4.07 -0.08 6.43
C PHE A 71 3.58 0.73 7.63
N GLY A 72 2.49 0.30 8.26
CA GLY A 72 1.84 1.09 9.30
C GLY A 72 0.91 0.29 10.19
N ASN A 73 0.22 0.97 11.11
CA ASN A 73 -0.71 0.37 12.05
C ASN A 73 -2.15 0.70 11.66
N ILE A 74 -2.98 -0.34 11.49
CA ILE A 74 -4.40 -0.20 11.11
C ILE A 74 -5.23 0.64 12.10
N TYR A 75 -4.81 0.69 13.37
CA TYR A 75 -5.51 1.47 14.41
C TYR A 75 -5.13 2.96 14.39
N GLU A 76 -4.16 3.33 13.56
CA GLU A 76 -3.69 4.70 13.34
C GLU A 76 -4.05 5.15 11.91
N CYS A 77 -5.09 4.58 11.28
CA CYS A 77 -5.60 5.06 9.99
C CYS A 77 -6.37 6.39 10.14
N ALA A 78 -6.14 7.33 9.23
CA ALA A 78 -6.79 8.64 9.22
C ALA A 78 -8.29 8.60 8.92
N ASP A 79 -8.81 7.49 8.37
CA ASP A 79 -10.24 7.25 8.16
C ASP A 79 -10.66 5.98 8.92
N ILE A 80 -11.27 6.15 10.10
CA ILE A 80 -11.76 5.06 10.96
C ILE A 80 -13.09 4.53 10.37
N LYS A 81 -13.01 3.94 9.18
CA LYS A 81 -14.03 2.97 8.74
C LYS A 81 -13.37 1.60 8.76
N SER A 82 -13.32 1.00 9.95
CA SER A 82 -12.86 -0.38 10.17
C SER A 82 -13.51 -1.39 9.20
N THR A 83 -14.72 -1.09 8.72
CA THR A 83 -15.47 -1.87 7.75
C THR A 83 -15.00 -1.76 6.30
N LYS A 84 -14.09 -0.84 5.96
CA LYS A 84 -13.53 -0.66 4.61
C LYS A 84 -12.16 -1.32 4.40
N ILE A 85 -11.46 -1.66 5.49
CA ILE A 85 -10.24 -2.49 5.48
C ILE A 85 -10.60 -3.99 5.47
N ASN A 86 -11.83 -4.32 5.11
CA ASN A 86 -12.44 -5.64 5.37
C ASN A 86 -12.01 -6.74 4.41
N SER A 87 -11.12 -6.47 3.45
CA SER A 87 -10.68 -7.49 2.52
C SER A 87 -9.23 -7.27 2.15
N ALA A 88 -8.40 -8.26 2.50
CA ALA A 88 -7.05 -8.33 1.97
C ALA A 88 -7.13 -8.32 0.44
N LEU A 89 -6.39 -7.42 -0.18
CA LEU A 89 -6.26 -7.40 -1.63
C LEU A 89 -5.46 -8.64 -2.05
N ASN A 90 -6.10 -9.53 -2.80
CA ASN A 90 -5.43 -10.67 -3.40
C ASN A 90 -4.85 -10.26 -4.76
N ILE A 91 -3.53 -10.06 -4.81
CA ILE A 91 -2.83 -9.65 -6.02
C ILE A 91 -2.57 -10.90 -6.87
N LYS A 92 -3.21 -10.93 -8.05
CA LYS A 92 -3.01 -11.99 -9.04
C LYS A 92 -1.75 -11.73 -9.84
N TRP A 93 -0.60 -12.11 -9.30
CA TRP A 93 0.65 -12.13 -10.04
C TRP A 93 0.48 -13.05 -11.26
N ARG A 94 0.66 -12.50 -12.46
CA ARG A 94 0.82 -13.34 -13.64
C ARG A 94 2.08 -14.16 -13.41
N LEU A 95 1.94 -15.48 -13.40
CA LEU A 95 3.09 -16.39 -13.37
C LEU A 95 3.96 -16.09 -14.60
N PRO A 96 5.30 -16.19 -14.48
CA PRO A 96 6.19 -16.05 -15.62
C PRO A 96 5.88 -17.05 -16.74
#